data_AF-A0A397W2N7-F1
#
_entry.id   AF-A0A397W2N7-F1
#
_cell.length_a   1.000
_cell.length_b   1.000
_cell.length_c   1.000
_cell.angle_alpha   90.00
_cell.angle_beta   90.00
_cell.angle_gamma   90.00
#
_symmetry.space_group_name_H-M   'P 1'
#
loop_
_entity.id
_entity.type
_entity.pdbx_description
1 polymer ?
#
loop_
_entity_poly.entity_id
_entity_poly.type
_entity_poly.pdbx_seq_one_letter_code
_entity_poly.pdbx_strand_id
1 'polypeptide(L)'
;MNTVVTYSNPSSLATKEYTLSDLCLKPLDSDKCLIYSPLDYWSNNANHLFSGPSILKILSLTNKKSSFGMPVPLNSVFGNAVYEGKKIVSADSIILTYFLKGMEDCNESQIMAIWEAIWEQIINDTDTNCRLGDDCIISVNMNYQGELEHLSFNV
;
A
#
# COMPACT_ATOMS: atom_id res chain seq x y z
N MET A 1 -1.41 5.21 14.22
CA MET A 1 -2.87 5.31 14.42
C MET A 1 -3.53 4.30 13.51
N ASN A 2 -4.58 3.61 13.97
CA ASN A 2 -5.40 2.78 13.08
C ASN A 2 -6.56 3.65 12.60
N THR A 3 -6.75 3.76 11.28
CA THR A 3 -7.89 4.47 10.69
C THR A 3 -9.16 3.70 10.99
N VAL A 4 -10.12 4.36 11.66
CA VAL A 4 -11.42 3.80 12.03
C VAL A 4 -12.49 4.69 11.42
N VAL A 5 -13.35 4.11 10.59
CA VAL A 5 -14.50 4.81 10.00
C VAL A 5 -15.78 4.24 10.56
N THR A 6 -16.67 5.14 10.97
CA THR A 6 -18.01 4.80 11.41
C THR A 6 -18.95 4.79 10.19
N TYR A 7 -19.58 3.65 9.91
CA TYR A 7 -20.52 3.51 8.79
C TYR A 7 -21.89 3.02 9.27
N SER A 8 -22.95 3.69 8.82
CA SER A 8 -24.34 3.34 9.10
C SER A 8 -24.98 2.77 7.84
N ASN A 9 -25.33 1.48 7.87
CA ASN A 9 -26.01 0.84 6.74
C ASN A 9 -27.47 1.32 6.71
N PRO A 10 -28.00 1.89 5.61
CA PRO A 10 -29.39 2.35 5.54
C PRO A 10 -30.44 1.25 5.77
N SER A 11 -30.05 -0.02 5.66
CA SER A 11 -30.90 -1.19 5.93
C SER A 11 -30.86 -1.67 7.39
N SER A 12 -30.01 -1.06 8.23
CA SER A 12 -29.75 -1.44 9.63
C SER A 12 -29.69 -0.18 10.50
N LEU A 13 -30.43 -0.16 11.61
CA LEU A 13 -30.35 0.94 12.59
C LEU A 13 -29.03 0.95 13.39
N ALA A 14 -28.17 -0.06 13.21
CA ALA A 14 -26.91 -0.16 13.90
C ALA A 14 -25.78 0.49 13.10
N THR A 15 -25.15 1.48 13.72
CA THR A 15 -23.88 2.07 13.28
C THR A 15 -22.73 1.15 13.70
N LYS A 16 -21.81 0.84 12.79
CA LYS A 16 -20.66 -0.04 13.04
C LYS A 16 -19.36 0.67 12.67
N GLU A 17 -18.31 0.40 13.43
CA GLU A 17 -16.96 0.87 13.15
C GLU A 17 -16.22 -0.15 12.28
N TYR A 18 -15.48 0.35 11.31
CA TYR A 18 -14.71 -0.44 10.36
C TYR A 18 -13.28 0.07 10.26
N THR A 19 -12.36 -0.87 10.12
CA THR A 19 -10.94 -0.64 9.83
C THR A 19 -10.56 -1.33 8.53
N LEU A 20 -9.39 -1.00 7.98
CA LEU A 20 -8.84 -1.72 6.83
C LEU A 20 -8.76 -3.24 7.08
N SER A 21 -8.48 -3.66 8.32
CA SER A 21 -8.39 -5.07 8.70
C SER A 21 -9.73 -5.80 8.54
N ASP A 22 -10.85 -5.10 8.72
CA ASP A 22 -12.18 -5.68 8.58
C ASP A 22 -12.56 -5.90 7.12
N LEU A 23 -12.06 -5.03 6.22
CA LEU A 23 -12.37 -5.04 4.80
C LEU A 23 -11.42 -5.93 3.97
N CYS A 24 -10.17 -6.05 4.39
CA CYS A 24 -9.15 -6.64 3.54
C CYS A 24 -9.22 -8.17 3.49
N LEU A 25 -8.75 -8.73 2.38
CA LEU A 25 -8.54 -10.16 2.22
C LEU A 25 -7.37 -10.61 3.09
N LYS A 26 -7.59 -11.65 3.90
CA LYS A 26 -6.59 -12.27 4.79
C LYS A 26 -6.33 -13.72 4.35
N PRO A 27 -5.14 -14.05 3.83
CA PRO A 27 -4.80 -15.41 3.40
C PRO A 27 -4.31 -16.28 4.57
N LEU A 28 -4.54 -17.61 4.47
CA LEU A 28 -3.92 -18.65 5.32
C LEU A 28 -4.00 -18.40 6.84
N ASP A 29 -5.20 -18.06 7.34
CA ASP A 29 -5.46 -17.75 8.76
C ASP A 29 -4.61 -16.60 9.33
N SER A 30 -4.04 -15.74 8.46
CA SER A 30 -3.30 -14.57 8.91
C SER A 30 -4.24 -13.49 9.45
N ASP A 31 -3.73 -12.73 10.41
CA ASP A 31 -4.32 -11.47 10.90
C ASP A 31 -3.98 -10.27 10.00
N LYS A 32 -3.14 -10.45 8.97
CA LYS A 32 -2.65 -9.38 8.09
C LYS A 32 -3.36 -9.34 6.74
N CYS A 33 -3.60 -8.13 6.27
CA CYS A 33 -4.14 -7.87 4.94
C CYS A 33 -3.17 -8.33 3.84
N LEU A 34 -3.72 -8.97 2.81
CA LEU A 34 -3.02 -9.15 1.55
C LEU A 34 -2.94 -7.80 0.85
N ILE A 35 -1.71 -7.34 0.67
CA ILE A 35 -1.36 -6.12 -0.06
C ILE A 35 -0.24 -6.51 -1.00
N TYR A 36 -0.30 -6.06 -2.26
CA TYR A 36 0.86 -6.08 -3.13
C TYR A 36 1.49 -4.69 -3.14
N SER A 37 2.77 -4.65 -2.78
CA SER A 37 3.58 -3.44 -2.75
C SER A 37 5.03 -3.78 -3.09
N PRO A 38 5.79 -2.88 -3.73
CA PRO A 38 7.24 -3.04 -3.82
C PRO A 38 7.89 -3.25 -2.44
N LEU A 39 7.29 -2.72 -1.37
CA LEU A 39 7.81 -2.84 -0.01
C LEU A 39 7.87 -4.30 0.49
N ASP A 40 7.14 -5.22 -0.14
CA ASP A 40 7.21 -6.65 0.17
C ASP A 40 8.61 -7.25 -0.07
N TYR A 41 9.39 -6.68 -1.00
CA TYR A 41 10.77 -7.12 -1.25
C TYR A 41 11.68 -6.92 -0.02
N TRP A 42 11.29 -5.99 0.85
CA TRP A 42 11.94 -5.66 2.12
C TRP A 42 11.13 -6.13 3.34
N SER A 43 10.16 -7.01 3.14
CA SER A 43 9.26 -7.51 4.19
C SER A 43 8.50 -6.39 4.91
N ASN A 44 8.19 -5.29 4.20
CA ASN A 44 7.57 -4.09 4.78
C ASN A 44 8.34 -3.52 5.99
N ASN A 45 9.67 -3.66 6.00
CA ASN A 45 10.54 -3.18 7.06
C ASN A 45 11.45 -2.06 6.52
N ALA A 46 11.25 -0.84 7.04
CA ALA A 46 12.00 0.34 6.64
C ALA A 46 13.52 0.17 6.83
N ASN A 47 13.96 -0.47 7.91
CA ASN A 47 15.39 -0.69 8.15
C ASN A 47 15.99 -1.57 7.05
N HIS A 48 15.27 -2.58 6.57
CA HIS A 48 15.76 -3.42 5.47
C HIS A 48 15.89 -2.64 4.15
N LEU A 49 15.03 -1.64 3.93
CA LEU A 49 15.10 -0.76 2.76
C LEU A 49 16.31 0.17 2.83
N PHE A 50 16.56 0.80 3.97
CA PHE A 50 17.61 1.82 4.12
C PHE A 50 19.00 1.28 4.47
N SER A 51 19.10 0.11 5.11
CA SER A 51 20.40 -0.51 5.48
C SER A 51 20.82 -1.66 4.56
N GLY A 52 19.97 -2.03 3.60
CA GLY A 52 20.16 -3.18 2.73
C GLY A 52 21.09 -2.95 1.55
N PRO A 53 21.34 -3.98 0.73
CA PRO A 53 21.93 -3.83 -0.61
C PRO A 53 21.12 -2.84 -1.47
N SER A 54 21.73 -2.30 -2.52
CA SER A 54 21.06 -1.36 -3.42
C SER A 54 19.68 -1.88 -3.90
N ILE A 55 18.73 -0.96 -4.06
CA ILE A 55 17.34 -1.26 -4.45
C ILE A 55 17.29 -2.18 -5.68
N LEU A 56 18.03 -1.83 -6.74
CA LEU A 56 18.09 -2.61 -7.98
C LEU A 56 18.61 -4.04 -7.77
N LYS A 57 19.54 -4.24 -6.83
CA LYS A 57 20.08 -5.56 -6.52
C LYS A 57 19.03 -6.45 -5.86
N ILE A 58 18.19 -5.89 -4.97
CA ILE A 58 17.11 -6.62 -4.31
C ILE A 58 15.99 -6.95 -5.28
N LEU A 59 15.57 -5.98 -6.11
CA LEU A 59 14.53 -6.18 -7.11
C LEU A 59 14.94 -7.18 -8.21
N SER A 60 16.24 -7.33 -8.47
CA SER A 60 16.78 -8.34 -9.40
C SER A 60 16.75 -9.78 -8.84
N LEU A 61 16.34 -9.99 -7.58
CA LEU A 61 16.26 -11.33 -6.99
C LEU A 61 14.97 -12.03 -7.44
N THR A 62 15.11 -13.17 -8.14
CA THR A 62 13.98 -13.92 -8.70
C THR A 62 13.27 -14.83 -7.69
N ASN A 63 13.76 -14.92 -6.46
CA ASN A 63 13.28 -15.84 -5.43
C ASN A 63 12.64 -15.12 -4.23
N LYS A 64 12.38 -13.82 -4.34
CA LYS A 64 11.72 -13.07 -3.26
C LYS A 64 10.24 -13.44 -3.18
N LYS A 65 9.80 -13.62 -1.94
CA LYS A 65 8.43 -13.96 -1.58
C LYS A 65 7.89 -12.85 -0.68
N SER A 66 6.60 -12.59 -0.77
CA SER A 66 5.89 -11.71 0.17
C SER A 66 5.94 -12.29 1.58
N SER A 67 5.47 -11.49 2.54
CA SER A 67 5.23 -11.91 3.93
C SER A 67 4.34 -13.17 4.05
N PHE A 68 3.56 -13.48 3.02
CA PHE A 68 2.68 -14.65 2.94
C PHE A 68 3.30 -15.83 2.18
N GLY A 69 4.58 -15.76 1.83
CA GLY A 69 5.28 -16.83 1.12
C GLY A 69 4.91 -16.95 -0.36
N MET A 70 4.15 -16.00 -0.90
CA MET A 70 3.75 -15.96 -2.31
C MET A 70 4.80 -15.21 -3.14
N PRO A 71 5.06 -15.60 -4.40
CA PRO A 71 5.87 -14.78 -5.28
C PRO A 71 5.19 -13.41 -5.50
N VAL A 72 5.97 -12.34 -5.50
CA VAL A 72 5.52 -11.00 -5.89
C VAL A 72 6.07 -10.72 -7.28
N PRO A 73 5.25 -10.79 -8.34
CA PRO A 73 5.70 -10.45 -9.69
C PRO A 73 6.07 -8.96 -9.77
N LEU A 74 7.22 -8.62 -10.37
CA LEU A 74 7.62 -7.21 -10.52
C LEU A 74 6.57 -6.39 -11.30
N ASN A 75 5.92 -7.01 -12.29
CA ASN A 75 4.86 -6.38 -13.09
C ASN A 75 3.54 -6.18 -12.32
N SER A 76 3.38 -6.74 -11.12
CA SER A 76 2.21 -6.45 -10.27
C SER A 76 2.44 -5.27 -9.33
N VAL A 77 3.68 -4.78 -9.21
CA VAL A 77 4.06 -3.72 -8.26
C VAL A 77 4.78 -2.54 -8.93
N PHE A 78 5.18 -2.66 -10.19
CA PHE A 78 5.78 -1.58 -10.99
C PHE A 78 5.09 -1.44 -12.34
N GLY A 79 4.71 -0.21 -12.70
CA GLY A 79 4.19 0.14 -14.01
C GLY A 79 5.31 0.48 -14.99
N ASN A 80 5.18 0.02 -16.24
CA ASN A 80 6.14 0.23 -17.33
C ASN A 80 7.60 -0.07 -16.92
N ALA A 81 7.82 -1.16 -16.19
CA ALA A 81 9.15 -1.58 -15.79
C ALA A 81 10.04 -1.87 -17.02
N VAL A 82 11.25 -1.31 -17.03
CA VAL A 82 12.27 -1.53 -18.05
C VAL A 82 13.29 -2.55 -17.53
N TYR A 83 13.68 -3.48 -18.40
CA TYR A 83 14.55 -4.60 -18.05
C TYR A 83 15.79 -4.65 -18.93
N GLU A 84 16.94 -4.92 -18.31
CA GLU A 84 18.16 -5.37 -18.97
C GLU A 84 18.39 -6.85 -18.65
N GLY A 85 18.08 -7.72 -19.62
CA GLY A 85 18.03 -9.16 -19.37
C GLY A 85 16.94 -9.53 -18.36
N LYS A 86 17.33 -10.06 -17.18
CA LYS A 86 16.40 -10.41 -16.09
C LYS A 86 16.35 -9.38 -14.96
N LYS A 87 17.04 -8.25 -15.11
CA LYS A 87 17.16 -7.22 -14.07
C LYS A 87 16.31 -6.03 -14.42
N ILE A 88 15.52 -5.55 -13.46
CA ILE A 88 14.84 -4.27 -13.59
C ILE A 88 15.87 -3.13 -13.45
N VAL A 89 15.77 -2.13 -14.31
CA VAL A 89 16.66 -0.95 -14.30
C VAL A 89 15.90 0.35 -14.07
N SER A 90 14.62 0.42 -14.45
CA SER A 90 13.73 1.54 -14.17
C SER A 90 12.26 1.12 -14.22
N ALA A 91 11.36 2.00 -13.77
CA ALA A 91 9.91 1.91 -13.91
C ALA A 91 9.33 3.32 -13.85
N ASP A 92 8.17 3.53 -14.46
CA ASP A 92 7.50 4.84 -14.47
C ASP A 92 6.67 5.06 -13.20
N SER A 93 6.16 3.98 -12.60
CA SER A 93 5.27 4.06 -11.45
C SER A 93 5.40 2.89 -10.48
N ILE A 94 4.97 3.15 -9.24
CA ILE A 94 4.75 2.15 -8.20
C ILE A 94 3.26 1.82 -8.15
N ILE A 95 2.96 0.54 -8.00
CA ILE A 95 1.59 0.04 -7.88
C ILE A 95 1.40 -0.54 -6.47
N LEU A 96 0.42 0.00 -5.74
CA LEU A 96 -0.06 -0.53 -4.47
C LEU A 96 -1.44 -1.14 -4.71
N THR A 97 -1.59 -2.43 -4.42
CA THR A 97 -2.88 -3.13 -4.58
C THR A 97 -3.37 -3.63 -3.24
N TYR A 98 -4.54 -3.15 -2.83
CA TYR A 98 -5.26 -3.66 -1.66
C TYR A 98 -6.33 -4.64 -2.12
N PHE A 99 -6.32 -5.85 -1.56
CA PHE A 99 -7.33 -6.85 -1.86
C PHE A 99 -8.44 -6.75 -0.82
N LEU A 100 -9.67 -6.52 -1.26
CA LEU A 100 -10.84 -6.44 -0.41
C LEU A 100 -11.61 -7.77 -0.43
N LYS A 101 -12.26 -8.10 0.68
CA LYS A 101 -13.10 -9.30 0.82
C LYS A 101 -14.56 -8.89 1.02
N GLY A 102 -15.47 -9.65 0.43
CA GLY A 102 -16.90 -9.58 0.75
C GLY A 102 -17.15 -9.76 2.25
N MET A 103 -17.90 -8.83 2.86
CA MET A 103 -18.38 -8.95 4.23
C MET A 103 -19.82 -9.48 4.22
N GLU A 104 -20.17 -10.36 5.16
CA GLU A 104 -21.52 -10.95 5.20
C GLU A 104 -22.63 -9.90 5.35
N ASP A 105 -22.33 -8.80 6.07
CA ASP A 105 -23.27 -7.72 6.36
C ASP A 105 -23.25 -6.57 5.32
N CYS A 106 -22.40 -6.64 4.29
CA CYS A 106 -22.21 -5.55 3.33
C CYS A 106 -22.15 -6.06 1.90
N ASN A 107 -22.90 -5.42 1.00
CA ASN A 107 -22.75 -5.63 -0.43
C ASN A 107 -21.49 -4.92 -0.97
N GLU A 108 -21.12 -5.22 -2.22
CA GLU A 108 -19.94 -4.65 -2.88
C GLU A 108 -19.91 -3.12 -2.87
N SER A 109 -21.05 -2.47 -3.16
CA SER A 109 -21.14 -1.00 -3.13
C SER A 109 -20.90 -0.41 -1.75
N GLN A 110 -21.32 -1.11 -0.68
CA GLN A 110 -21.09 -0.68 0.70
C GLN A 110 -19.64 -0.88 1.12
N ILE A 111 -19.02 -1.99 0.70
CA ILE A 111 -17.59 -2.23 0.93
C ILE A 111 -16.76 -1.13 0.27
N MET A 112 -17.09 -0.76 -0.97
CA MET A 112 -16.43 0.35 -1.65
C MET A 112 -16.64 1.69 -0.94
N ALA A 113 -17.86 2.00 -0.49
CA ALA A 113 -18.11 3.23 0.26
C ALA A 113 -17.29 3.31 1.56
N ILE A 114 -17.15 2.20 2.28
CA ILE A 114 -16.32 2.15 3.50
C ILE A 114 -14.83 2.28 3.15
N TRP A 115 -14.38 1.64 2.07
CA TRP A 115 -13.00 1.77 1.57
C TRP A 115 -12.68 3.23 1.21
N GLU A 116 -13.53 3.90 0.44
CA GLU A 116 -13.34 5.31 0.07
C GLU A 116 -13.28 6.21 1.30
N ALA A 117 -14.15 6.00 2.29
CA ALA A 117 -14.12 6.78 3.53
C ALA A 117 -12.82 6.55 4.34
N ILE A 118 -12.30 5.32 4.39
CA ILE A 118 -11.00 5.03 5.02
C ILE A 118 -9.88 5.74 4.27
N TRP A 119 -9.92 5.68 2.93
CA TRP A 119 -8.91 6.28 2.06
C TRP A 119 -8.89 7.81 2.16
N GLU A 120 -10.05 8.45 2.09
CA GLU A 120 -10.22 9.89 2.28
C GLU A 120 -9.71 10.32 3.66
N GLN A 121 -10.01 9.56 4.71
CA GLN A 121 -9.48 9.86 6.04
C GLN A 121 -7.95 9.81 6.04
N ILE A 122 -7.32 8.81 5.42
CA ILE A 122 -5.86 8.70 5.37
C ILE A 122 -5.24 9.89 4.62
N ILE A 123 -5.81 10.28 3.47
CA ILE A 123 -5.33 11.42 2.67
C ILE A 123 -5.53 12.74 3.42
N ASN A 124 -6.63 12.90 4.13
CA ASN A 124 -6.93 14.14 4.85
C ASN A 124 -6.23 14.23 6.22
N ASP A 125 -5.91 13.09 6.85
CA ASP A 125 -5.18 13.00 8.12
C ASP A 125 -3.66 13.08 7.92
N THR A 126 -3.16 13.05 6.67
CA THR A 126 -1.77 13.40 6.42
C THR A 126 -1.52 14.88 6.73
N ASP A 127 -1.07 15.14 7.96
CA ASP A 127 0.07 16.02 8.20
C ASP A 127 1.21 15.49 7.29
N THR A 128 1.29 16.03 6.07
CA THR A 128 2.20 15.64 4.96
C THR A 128 3.69 15.84 5.28
N ASN A 129 4.06 15.90 6.55
CA ASN A 129 5.41 16.02 7.04
C ASN A 129 5.99 14.63 7.35
N CYS A 130 6.17 13.81 6.31
CA CYS A 130 7.07 12.64 6.41
C CYS A 130 8.51 13.14 6.61
N ARG A 131 8.90 13.40 7.86
CA ARG A 131 10.30 13.70 8.21
C ARG A 131 11.07 12.39 8.33
N LEU A 132 11.55 11.88 7.20
CA LEU A 132 12.59 10.85 7.15
C LEU A 132 13.94 11.59 7.17
N GLY A 133 14.90 11.05 7.92
CA GLY A 133 16.13 11.75 8.35
C GLY A 133 17.12 12.20 7.26
N ASP A 134 18.34 12.49 7.70
CA ASP A 134 19.21 13.60 7.28
C ASP A 134 19.65 13.74 5.79
N ASP A 135 19.17 12.93 4.84
CA ASP A 135 19.39 13.10 3.39
C ASP A 135 18.11 12.90 2.53
N CYS A 136 16.91 13.03 3.12
CA CYS A 136 15.69 12.50 2.51
C CYS A 136 14.73 13.53 1.92
N ILE A 137 13.89 13.00 1.03
CA ILE A 137 12.65 13.59 0.52
C ILE A 137 11.94 14.37 1.64
N ILE A 138 11.83 15.70 1.46
CA ILE A 138 11.25 16.64 2.42
C ILE A 138 9.73 16.54 2.44
N SER A 139 9.13 16.30 1.27
CA SER A 139 7.69 16.21 1.11
C SER A 139 7.34 15.38 -0.12
N VAL A 140 6.26 14.61 0.03
CA VAL A 140 5.55 13.91 -1.04
C VAL A 140 4.12 14.42 -0.99
N ASN A 141 3.69 15.12 -2.04
CA ASN A 141 2.32 15.59 -2.19
C ASN A 141 1.65 14.79 -3.31
N MET A 142 0.53 14.16 -3.02
CA MET A 142 -0.29 13.45 -3.99
C MET A 142 -1.68 14.09 -4.04
N ASN A 143 -2.27 14.17 -5.22
CA ASN A 143 -3.64 14.66 -5.37
C ASN A 143 -4.66 13.61 -4.90
N TYR A 144 -5.94 14.00 -4.86
CA TYR A 144 -7.06 13.14 -4.51
C TYR A 144 -7.28 11.96 -5.48
N GLN A 145 -6.60 11.95 -6.64
CA GLN A 145 -6.60 10.85 -7.60
C GLN A 145 -5.41 9.90 -7.40
N GLY A 146 -4.55 10.17 -6.41
CA GLY A 146 -3.34 9.39 -6.12
C GLY A 146 -2.15 9.70 -7.02
N GLU A 147 -2.21 10.76 -7.82
CA GLU A 147 -1.10 11.18 -8.67
C GLU A 147 -0.11 12.05 -7.89
N LEU A 148 1.19 11.86 -8.14
CA LEU A 148 2.26 12.64 -7.51
C LEU A 148 2.30 14.06 -8.07
N GLU A 149 1.99 15.06 -7.24
CA GLU A 149 2.08 16.47 -7.63
C GLU A 149 3.44 17.08 -7.29
N HIS A 150 3.95 16.83 -6.08
CA HIS A 150 5.22 17.40 -5.64
C HIS A 150 6.10 16.38 -4.91
N LEU A 151 7.36 16.35 -5.30
CA LEU A 151 8.42 15.60 -4.64
C LEU A 151 9.60 16.55 -4.38
N SER A 152 9.84 16.88 -3.11
CA SER A 152 10.90 17.81 -2.72
C SER A 152 12.06 17.08 -2.05
N PHE A 153 13.29 17.52 -2.28
CA PHE A 153 14.50 16.98 -1.67
C PHE A 153 15.32 18.11 -1.05
N ASN A 154 16.02 17.84 0.05
CA ASN A 154 17.11 18.70 0.49
C ASN A 154 18.33 18.36 -0.37
N VAL A 155 18.97 19.39 -0.92
CA VAL A 155 20.24 19.28 -1.65
C VAL A 155 21.32 19.98 -0.85
#